data_AF-A0A928WWN0-F1
#
_entry.id   AF-A0A928WWN0-F1
#
_cell.length_a   1.000
_cell.length_b   1.000
_cell.length_c   1.000
_cell.angle_alpha   90.00
_cell.angle_beta   90.00
_cell.angle_gamma   90.00
#
_symmetry.space_group_name_H-M   'P 1'
#
loop_
_entity.id
_entity.type
_entity.pdbx_description
1 polymer ?
#
loop_
_entity_poly.entity_id
_entity_poly.type
_entity_poly.pdbx_seq_one_letter_code
_entity_poly.pdbx_strand_id
1 'polypeptide(L)'
;INGVQTTVFKTNKLLVNAMSFGSSVVADFYIKTTGRSNLHFTWENFPLIEASAQLRARTLALNCLTTHYTDLWADTFSPTFPTDTWSKPNDPRLSPTFFTYLTPTWQRHCALRTDYARRQALVEIDVLAALALGLTLDELITLYRVQFPVMQQYERDTYYDMNGRIVFTNSKGLVGVGLPRKGNAKKGITGWEDIRHMKTGTVEITKIDDTLPDGPHERTITYQAPFAKCDRVTDYRIAWNAFSARMDG
;
A
#
# COMPACT_ATOMS: atom_id res chain seq x y z
N ILE A 1 28.40 -6.07 10.71
CA ILE A 1 27.16 -6.84 10.93
C ILE A 1 26.28 -5.97 11.80
N ASN A 2 25.19 -5.41 11.26
CA ASN A 2 24.21 -4.72 12.10
C ASN A 2 23.33 -5.77 12.78
N GLY A 3 23.10 -5.64 14.08
CA GLY A 3 22.24 -6.57 14.81
C GLY A 3 20.78 -6.43 14.40
N VAL A 4 20.04 -7.54 14.42
CA VAL A 4 18.57 -7.49 14.40
C VAL A 4 18.10 -6.98 15.76
N GLN A 5 17.28 -5.94 15.75
CA GLN A 5 16.73 -5.33 16.96
C GLN A 5 15.22 -5.62 16.99
N THR A 6 14.73 -6.06 18.15
CA THR A 6 13.32 -6.44 18.35
C THR A 6 12.75 -5.64 19.51
N THR A 7 11.58 -5.05 19.32
CA THR A 7 10.80 -4.38 20.37
C THR A 7 9.51 -5.15 20.62
N VAL A 8 9.16 -5.37 21.88
CA VAL A 8 7.92 -6.04 22.28
C VAL A 8 7.02 -5.03 22.99
N PHE A 9 5.72 -5.08 22.72
CA PHE A 9 4.73 -4.18 23.31
C PHE A 9 3.92 -4.91 24.37
N LYS A 10 3.44 -4.17 25.38
CA LYS A 10 2.61 -4.73 26.47
C LYS A 10 1.30 -5.34 25.97
N THR A 11 0.76 -4.85 24.86
CA THR A 11 -0.48 -5.35 24.24
C THR A 11 -0.38 -5.34 22.72
N ASN A 12 -1.14 -6.22 22.06
CA ASN A 12 -1.25 -6.26 20.60
C ASN A 12 -1.83 -4.94 20.04
N LYS A 13 -2.72 -4.26 20.78
CA LYS A 13 -3.22 -2.93 20.41
C LYS A 13 -2.09 -1.91 20.28
N LEU A 14 -1.16 -1.86 21.25
CA LEU A 14 -0.01 -0.97 21.19
C LEU A 14 0.94 -1.31 20.05
N LEU A 15 1.17 -2.61 19.80
CA LEU A 15 1.94 -3.08 18.65
C LEU A 15 1.34 -2.59 17.33
N VAL A 16 0.02 -2.74 17.15
CA VAL A 16 -0.66 -2.30 15.91
C VAL A 16 -0.66 -0.77 15.78
N ASN A 17 -0.80 -0.02 16.88
CA ASN A 17 -0.68 1.44 16.85
C ASN A 17 0.72 1.89 16.38
N ALA A 18 1.77 1.31 16.97
CA ALA A 18 3.15 1.61 16.58
C ALA A 18 3.45 1.22 15.13
N MET A 19 2.98 0.05 14.71
CA MET A 19 3.09 -0.44 13.33
C MET A 19 2.34 0.45 12.33
N SER A 20 1.17 0.97 12.73
CA SER A 20 0.37 1.86 11.88
C SER A 20 1.10 3.18 11.62
N PHE A 21 1.67 3.78 12.67
CA PHE A 21 2.49 4.98 12.50
C PHE A 21 3.75 4.68 11.69
N GLY A 22 4.49 3.62 12.04
CA GLY A 22 5.73 3.22 11.39
C GLY A 22 5.59 2.86 9.90
N SER A 23 4.38 2.55 9.44
CA SER A 23 4.08 2.28 8.03
C SER A 23 3.83 3.56 7.20
N SER A 24 3.81 4.74 7.83
CA SER A 24 3.50 6.01 7.17
C SER A 24 4.76 6.74 6.67
N VAL A 25 4.58 7.58 5.65
CA VAL A 25 5.62 8.52 5.19
C VAL A 25 5.98 9.56 6.26
N VAL A 26 5.10 9.80 7.24
CA VAL A 26 5.38 10.70 8.36
C VAL A 26 6.44 10.11 9.28
N ALA A 27 6.36 8.81 9.57
CA ALA A 27 7.38 8.10 10.32
C ALA A 27 8.70 8.01 9.53
N ASP A 28 8.66 7.69 8.23
CA ASP A 28 9.85 7.67 7.37
C ASP A 28 10.52 9.06 7.33
N PHE A 29 9.72 10.14 7.22
CA PHE A 29 10.25 11.50 7.28
C PHE A 29 10.97 11.78 8.60
N TYR A 30 10.37 11.42 9.74
CA TYR A 30 11.04 11.57 11.03
C TYR A 30 12.41 10.90 11.01
N ILE A 31 12.50 9.64 10.57
CA ILE A 31 13.78 8.92 10.47
C ILE A 31 14.76 9.67 9.54
N LYS A 32 14.31 10.12 8.36
CA LYS A 32 15.16 10.87 7.43
C LYS A 32 15.73 12.15 8.03
N THR A 33 14.94 12.89 8.81
CA THR A 33 15.42 14.14 9.45
C THR A 33 16.52 13.90 10.48
N THR A 34 16.64 12.68 11.02
CA THR A 34 17.74 12.35 11.95
C THR A 34 19.10 12.21 11.25
N GLY A 35 19.14 12.12 9.91
CA GLY A 35 20.37 11.93 9.14
C GLY A 35 21.08 10.59 9.37
N ARG A 36 20.44 9.65 10.08
CA ARG A 36 21.05 8.36 10.42
C ARG A 36 21.00 7.38 9.25
N SER A 37 22.14 6.77 8.94
CA SER A 37 22.23 5.72 7.91
C SER A 37 21.65 4.37 8.36
N ASN A 38 21.47 4.18 9.68
CA ASN A 38 20.94 2.95 10.27
C ASN A 38 19.90 3.31 11.32
N LEU A 39 18.90 2.43 11.51
CA LEU A 39 17.79 2.73 12.40
C LEU A 39 18.18 2.77 13.89
N HIS A 40 19.06 1.90 14.41
CA HIS A 40 19.61 1.93 15.79
C HIS A 40 18.63 2.41 16.89
N PHE A 41 17.53 1.69 17.10
CA PHE A 41 16.45 2.03 18.05
C PHE A 41 15.79 3.41 17.85
N THR A 42 16.06 4.14 16.76
CA THR A 42 15.50 5.48 16.51
C THR A 42 13.97 5.44 16.41
N TRP A 43 13.38 4.29 16.06
CA TRP A 43 11.93 4.09 16.09
C TRP A 43 11.33 4.09 17.49
N GLU A 44 12.12 3.91 18.56
CA GLU A 44 11.63 4.06 19.94
C GLU A 44 11.26 5.50 20.25
N ASN A 45 11.77 6.46 19.47
CA ASN A 45 11.39 7.87 19.56
C ASN A 45 10.14 8.20 18.74
N PHE A 46 9.54 7.22 18.05
CA PHE A 46 8.28 7.46 17.38
C PHE A 46 7.19 7.79 18.40
N PRO A 47 6.33 8.79 18.10
CA PRO A 47 5.15 9.04 18.91
C PRO A 47 4.27 7.78 18.93
N LEU A 48 3.84 7.39 20.12
CA LEU A 48 2.82 6.36 20.27
C LEU A 48 1.45 7.01 20.05
N ILE A 49 1.01 7.04 18.79
CA ILE A 49 -0.30 7.58 18.42
C ILE A 49 -1.42 6.64 18.87
N GLU A 50 -2.59 7.20 19.20
CA GLU A 50 -3.81 6.41 19.29
C GLU A 50 -4.39 6.24 17.88
N ALA A 51 -4.09 5.10 17.25
CA ALA A 51 -4.58 4.83 15.91
C ALA A 51 -6.11 4.73 15.90
N SER A 52 -6.76 5.32 14.90
CA SER A 52 -8.20 5.14 14.70
C SER A 52 -8.53 3.71 14.26
N ALA A 53 -9.80 3.30 14.32
CA ALA A 53 -10.20 1.99 13.81
C ALA A 53 -9.91 1.86 12.30
N GLN A 54 -10.11 2.94 11.55
CA GLN A 54 -9.83 3.03 10.11
C GLN A 54 -8.34 2.83 9.81
N LEU A 55 -7.47 3.39 10.65
CA LEU A 55 -6.02 3.24 10.52
C LEU A 55 -5.60 1.79 10.82
N ARG A 56 -6.09 1.22 11.93
CA ARG A 56 -5.80 -0.19 12.27
C ARG A 56 -6.29 -1.16 11.21
N ALA A 57 -7.50 -0.97 10.67
CA ALA A 57 -8.07 -1.86 9.65
C ALA A 57 -7.15 -1.96 8.42
N ARG A 58 -6.64 -0.82 7.92
CA ARG A 58 -5.72 -0.75 6.78
C ARG A 58 -4.37 -1.37 7.10
N THR A 59 -3.80 -1.04 8.26
CA THR A 59 -2.50 -1.56 8.69
C THR A 59 -2.55 -3.08 8.82
N LEU A 60 -3.58 -3.63 9.47
CA LEU A 60 -3.77 -5.08 9.60
C LEU A 60 -4.00 -5.73 8.23
N ALA A 61 -4.92 -5.20 7.42
CA ALA A 61 -5.22 -5.77 6.10
C ALA A 61 -4.01 -5.77 5.14
N LEU A 62 -3.08 -4.81 5.28
CA LEU A 62 -1.84 -4.77 4.50
C LEU A 62 -0.83 -5.86 4.89
N ASN A 63 -0.81 -6.27 6.17
CA ASN A 63 0.28 -7.04 6.76
C ASN A 63 -0.12 -8.45 7.20
N CYS A 64 -1.35 -8.65 7.67
CA CYS A 64 -1.89 -9.96 8.04
C CYS A 64 -2.24 -10.76 6.77
N LEU A 65 -1.22 -11.19 6.03
CA LEU A 65 -1.37 -11.80 4.70
C LEU A 65 -1.54 -13.32 4.71
N THR A 66 -1.29 -13.98 5.85
CA THR A 66 -1.31 -15.43 5.97
C THR A 66 -1.97 -15.85 7.28
N THR A 67 -2.27 -17.14 7.40
CA THR A 67 -2.86 -17.76 8.60
C THR A 67 -1.99 -17.58 9.85
N HIS A 68 -0.70 -17.32 9.72
CA HIS A 68 0.21 -17.05 10.84
C HIS A 68 -0.12 -15.75 11.60
N TYR A 69 -0.95 -14.88 11.02
CA TYR A 69 -1.41 -13.66 11.68
C TYR A 69 -2.80 -13.79 12.32
N THR A 70 -3.37 -15.00 12.40
CA THR A 70 -4.75 -15.19 12.89
C THR A 70 -4.95 -14.67 14.31
N ASP A 71 -4.00 -14.95 15.22
CA ASP A 71 -4.11 -14.51 16.62
C ASP A 71 -4.05 -12.98 16.73
N LEU A 72 -3.05 -12.35 16.08
CA LEU A 72 -2.93 -10.89 16.05
C LEU A 72 -4.17 -10.24 15.45
N TRP A 73 -4.70 -10.79 14.36
CA TRP A 73 -5.90 -10.29 13.69
C TRP A 73 -7.12 -10.36 14.63
N ALA A 74 -7.39 -11.52 15.22
CA ALA A 74 -8.53 -11.72 16.09
C ALA A 74 -8.47 -10.82 17.35
N ASP A 75 -7.29 -10.73 17.97
CA ASP A 75 -7.06 -9.93 19.17
C ASP A 75 -7.23 -8.41 18.95
N THR A 76 -7.02 -7.95 17.72
CA THR A 76 -7.04 -6.51 17.38
C THR A 76 -8.20 -6.12 16.47
N PHE A 77 -9.05 -7.08 16.12
CA PHE A 77 -10.24 -6.84 15.32
C PHE A 77 -11.20 -5.90 16.05
N SER A 78 -11.66 -4.88 15.35
CA SER A 78 -12.70 -3.98 15.86
C SER A 78 -14.04 -4.27 15.17
N PRO A 79 -15.16 -4.36 15.91
CA PRO A 79 -16.50 -4.49 15.32
C PRO A 79 -16.87 -3.35 14.36
N THR A 80 -16.15 -2.23 14.36
CA THR A 80 -16.37 -1.11 13.42
C THR A 80 -15.56 -1.24 12.13
N PHE A 81 -14.70 -2.24 11.96
CA PHE A 81 -13.98 -2.44 10.69
C PHE A 81 -14.94 -2.64 9.50
N PRO A 82 -16.05 -3.39 9.62
CA PRO A 82 -16.98 -3.58 8.51
C PRO A 82 -17.79 -2.34 8.12
N THR A 83 -17.81 -1.30 8.96
CA THR A 83 -18.52 -0.04 8.67
C THR A 83 -17.65 0.95 7.92
N ASP A 84 -16.37 0.63 7.68
CA ASP A 84 -15.45 1.50 6.97
C ASP A 84 -15.60 1.39 5.45
N THR A 85 -15.08 2.38 4.73
CA THR A 85 -15.08 2.45 3.27
C THR A 85 -13.79 3.12 2.77
N TRP A 86 -13.40 2.79 1.54
CA TRP A 86 -12.32 3.50 0.83
C TRP A 86 -12.64 4.99 0.72
N SER A 87 -11.61 5.84 0.72
CA SER A 87 -11.78 7.27 0.40
C SER A 87 -12.19 7.50 -1.07
N LYS A 88 -11.99 6.49 -1.93
CA LYS A 88 -12.36 6.47 -3.35
C LYS A 88 -13.36 5.36 -3.63
N PRO A 89 -14.61 5.44 -3.11
CA PRO A 89 -15.59 4.34 -3.20
C PRO A 89 -15.98 3.97 -4.63
N ASN A 90 -15.82 4.90 -5.58
CA ASN A 90 -16.18 4.72 -6.98
C ASN A 90 -14.99 4.31 -7.88
N ASP A 91 -13.80 4.06 -7.32
CA ASP A 91 -12.66 3.60 -8.13
C ASP A 91 -12.81 2.10 -8.43
N PRO A 92 -12.94 1.70 -9.71
CA PRO A 92 -13.24 0.31 -10.08
C PRO A 92 -12.14 -0.68 -9.68
N ARG A 93 -10.92 -0.19 -9.40
CA ARG A 93 -9.79 -1.00 -8.96
C ARG A 93 -9.83 -1.32 -7.46
N LEU A 94 -10.79 -0.76 -6.72
CA LEU A 94 -11.01 -1.02 -5.30
C LEU A 94 -12.34 -1.77 -5.15
N SER A 95 -12.30 -2.89 -4.44
CA SER A 95 -13.54 -3.58 -4.09
C SER A 95 -14.35 -2.72 -3.12
N PRO A 96 -15.59 -2.34 -3.46
CA PRO A 96 -16.43 -1.51 -2.60
C PRO A 96 -16.85 -2.26 -1.33
N THR A 97 -16.83 -3.59 -1.37
CA THR A 97 -17.23 -4.48 -0.27
C THR A 97 -16.04 -5.00 0.54
N PHE A 98 -14.80 -4.56 0.26
CA PHE A 98 -13.62 -5.08 0.96
C PHE A 98 -13.76 -4.99 2.48
N PHE A 99 -14.09 -3.81 3.00
CA PHE A 99 -14.24 -3.59 4.44
C PHE A 99 -15.47 -4.31 5.00
N THR A 100 -16.61 -4.27 4.30
CA THR A 100 -17.86 -4.90 4.78
C THR A 100 -17.76 -6.41 4.92
N TYR A 101 -16.81 -7.05 4.23
CA TYR A 101 -16.53 -8.49 4.34
C TYR A 101 -15.49 -8.84 5.41
N LEU A 102 -14.89 -7.88 6.11
CA LEU A 102 -13.93 -8.20 7.18
C LEU A 102 -14.62 -8.91 8.34
N THR A 103 -14.02 -10.01 8.81
CA THR A 103 -14.53 -10.83 9.91
C THR A 103 -13.52 -10.94 11.06
N PRO A 104 -13.95 -11.20 12.30
CA PRO A 104 -13.04 -11.38 13.44
C PRO A 104 -12.14 -12.61 13.28
N THR A 105 -12.60 -13.65 12.58
CA THR A 105 -11.75 -14.78 12.17
C THR A 105 -11.04 -14.43 10.88
N TRP A 106 -9.71 -14.58 10.85
CA TRP A 106 -8.94 -14.27 9.65
C TRP A 106 -9.30 -15.20 8.49
N GLN A 107 -9.53 -14.61 7.31
CA GLN A 107 -9.73 -15.32 6.05
C GLN A 107 -8.90 -14.68 4.94
N ARG A 108 -8.73 -15.37 3.81
CA ARG A 108 -7.90 -14.89 2.69
C ARG A 108 -8.33 -13.51 2.17
N HIS A 109 -9.63 -13.19 2.24
CA HIS A 109 -10.22 -11.93 1.79
C HIS A 109 -10.05 -10.78 2.79
N CYS A 110 -9.62 -11.05 4.04
CA CYS A 110 -9.31 -10.01 5.03
C CYS A 110 -8.02 -9.23 4.69
N ALA A 111 -7.23 -9.73 3.73
CA ALA A 111 -5.95 -9.17 3.35
C ALA A 111 -5.99 -8.46 1.99
N LEU A 112 -5.31 -7.32 1.88
CA LEU A 112 -5.16 -6.55 0.64
C LEU A 112 -4.07 -7.17 -0.25
N ARG A 113 -4.45 -7.59 -1.46
CA ARG A 113 -3.56 -8.35 -2.36
C ARG A 113 -3.30 -7.72 -3.72
N THR A 114 -4.23 -6.92 -4.23
CA THR A 114 -4.03 -6.18 -5.49
C THR A 114 -3.09 -5.02 -5.26
N ASP A 115 -2.19 -4.76 -6.21
CA ASP A 115 -1.16 -3.71 -6.09
C ASP A 115 -1.78 -2.33 -5.82
N TYR A 116 -2.89 -2.02 -6.50
CA TYR A 116 -3.58 -0.73 -6.35
C TYR A 116 -4.24 -0.57 -4.98
N ALA A 117 -4.98 -1.57 -4.49
CA ALA A 117 -5.59 -1.48 -3.16
C ALA A 117 -4.54 -1.38 -2.04
N ARG A 118 -3.39 -2.06 -2.19
CA ARG A 118 -2.26 -1.92 -1.26
C ARG A 118 -1.68 -0.50 -1.31
N ARG A 119 -1.48 0.06 -2.51
CA ARG A 119 -1.03 1.45 -2.69
C ARG A 119 -2.03 2.44 -2.09
N GLN A 120 -3.33 2.25 -2.32
CA GLN A 120 -4.37 3.12 -1.77
C GLN A 120 -4.42 3.05 -0.25
N ALA A 121 -4.28 1.87 0.35
CA ALA A 121 -4.20 1.74 1.79
C ALA A 121 -2.99 2.46 2.38
N LEU A 122 -1.82 2.43 1.72
CA LEU A 122 -0.66 3.22 2.15
C LEU A 122 -0.93 4.73 2.11
N VAL A 123 -1.55 5.23 1.03
CA VAL A 123 -1.97 6.65 0.94
C VAL A 123 -2.92 7.03 2.07
N GLU A 124 -3.89 6.17 2.38
CA GLU A 124 -4.86 6.41 3.44
C GLU A 124 -4.23 6.30 4.84
N ILE A 125 -3.24 5.42 5.03
CA ILE A 125 -2.42 5.34 6.25
C ILE A 125 -1.64 6.63 6.47
N ASP A 126 -1.02 7.19 5.43
CA ASP A 126 -0.27 8.45 5.52
C ASP A 126 -1.15 9.60 6.01
N VAL A 127 -2.36 9.71 5.46
CA VAL A 127 -3.35 10.72 5.85
C VAL A 127 -3.83 10.49 7.28
N LEU A 128 -4.22 9.26 7.63
CA LEU A 128 -4.72 8.94 8.97
C LEU A 128 -3.66 9.13 10.05
N ALA A 129 -2.39 8.79 9.75
CA ALA A 129 -1.26 9.03 10.65
C ALA A 129 -0.98 10.53 10.82
N ALA A 130 -1.06 11.31 9.73
CA ALA A 130 -0.91 12.76 9.78
C ALA A 130 -2.02 13.42 10.62
N LEU A 131 -3.28 13.02 10.41
CA LEU A 131 -4.42 13.47 11.21
C LEU A 131 -4.24 13.13 12.70
N ALA A 132 -3.79 11.90 13.01
CA ALA A 132 -3.56 11.47 14.39
C ALA A 132 -2.44 12.27 15.10
N LEU A 133 -1.50 12.86 14.34
CA LEU A 133 -0.46 13.74 14.86
C LEU A 133 -0.85 15.23 14.87
N GLY A 134 -2.02 15.58 14.36
CA GLY A 134 -2.44 16.97 14.24
C GLY A 134 -1.68 17.76 13.17
N LEU A 135 -1.10 17.08 12.17
CA LEU A 135 -0.56 17.77 10.99
C LEU A 135 -1.70 18.36 10.15
N THR A 136 -1.37 19.35 9.34
CA THR A 136 -2.22 19.84 8.26
C THR A 136 -1.97 19.07 6.96
N LEU A 137 -2.94 19.11 6.04
CA LEU A 137 -2.80 18.52 4.71
C LEU A 137 -1.60 19.10 3.95
N ASP A 138 -1.38 20.42 4.06
CA ASP A 138 -0.29 21.09 3.36
C ASP A 138 1.08 20.69 3.93
N GLU A 139 1.19 20.42 5.24
CA GLU A 139 2.41 19.86 5.85
C GLU A 139 2.68 18.44 5.34
N LEU A 140 1.68 17.56 5.30
CA LEU A 140 1.83 16.21 4.75
C LEU A 140 2.26 16.24 3.27
N ILE A 141 1.64 17.10 2.46
CA ILE A 141 2.01 17.28 1.05
C ILE A 141 3.43 17.83 0.91
N THR A 142 3.80 18.81 1.74
CA THR A 142 5.12 19.44 1.73
C THR A 142 6.21 18.42 2.07
N LEU A 143 6.00 17.65 3.14
CA LEU A 143 6.86 16.53 3.54
C LEU A 143 7.07 15.56 2.38
N TYR A 144 6.00 15.09 1.75
CA TYR A 144 6.09 14.17 0.62
C TYR A 144 6.87 14.77 -0.56
N ARG A 145 6.57 16.02 -0.94
CA ARG A 145 7.19 16.70 -2.08
C ARG A 145 8.68 16.96 -1.89
N VAL A 146 9.08 17.35 -0.67
CA VAL A 146 10.47 17.73 -0.39
C VAL A 146 11.34 16.51 -0.12
N GLN A 147 10.85 15.53 0.63
CA GLN A 147 11.70 14.50 1.24
C GLN A 147 11.66 13.15 0.50
N PHE A 148 10.72 13.00 -0.46
CA PHE A 148 10.50 11.75 -1.18
C PHE A 148 10.57 11.89 -2.71
N PRO A 149 11.60 12.56 -3.29
CA PRO A 149 11.68 12.75 -4.75
C PRO A 149 11.78 11.43 -5.53
N VAL A 150 12.44 10.41 -4.97
CA VAL A 150 12.55 9.08 -5.59
C VAL A 150 11.18 8.38 -5.62
N MET A 151 10.43 8.45 -4.52
CA MET A 151 9.08 7.89 -4.46
C MET A 151 8.14 8.59 -5.46
N GLN A 152 8.25 9.92 -5.60
CA GLN A 152 7.52 10.68 -6.62
C GLN A 152 7.89 10.25 -8.03
N GLN A 153 9.18 10.00 -8.30
CA GLN A 153 9.61 9.46 -9.60
C GLN A 153 9.01 8.09 -9.89
N TYR A 154 8.87 7.24 -8.86
CA TYR A 154 8.23 5.94 -9.00
C TYR A 154 6.73 6.04 -9.25
N GLU A 155 6.02 6.87 -8.49
CA GLU A 155 4.59 7.13 -8.67
C GLU A 155 4.26 7.65 -10.07
N ARG A 156 5.03 8.61 -10.60
CA ARG A 156 4.78 9.24 -11.91
C ARG A 156 4.83 8.27 -13.09
N ASP A 157 5.46 7.12 -12.92
CA ASP A 157 5.75 6.17 -13.99
C ASP A 157 5.41 4.72 -13.59
N THR A 158 4.46 4.60 -12.65
CA THR A 158 3.79 3.33 -12.32
C THR A 158 2.36 3.37 -12.83
N TYR A 159 1.99 2.36 -13.62
CA TYR A 159 0.69 2.24 -14.26
C TYR A 159 -0.01 0.98 -13.76
N TYR A 160 -1.31 1.11 -13.55
CA TYR A 160 -2.19 0.03 -13.11
C TYR A 160 -3.20 -0.29 -14.21
N ASP A 161 -3.54 -1.57 -14.33
CA ASP A 161 -4.69 -2.03 -15.09
C ASP A 161 -6.00 -1.80 -14.33
N MET A 162 -7.15 -2.08 -14.95
CA MET A 162 -8.46 -1.87 -14.33
C MET A 162 -8.79 -2.86 -13.22
N ASN A 163 -8.02 -3.95 -13.09
CA ASN A 163 -8.12 -4.90 -11.97
C ASN A 163 -7.17 -4.52 -10.82
N GLY A 164 -6.48 -3.39 -10.92
CA GLY A 164 -5.59 -2.88 -9.88
C GLY A 164 -4.21 -3.55 -9.83
N ARG A 165 -3.80 -4.23 -10.91
CA ARG A 165 -2.48 -4.85 -11.04
C ARG A 165 -1.50 -3.88 -11.70
N ILE A 166 -0.25 -3.84 -11.26
CA ILE A 166 0.79 -3.02 -11.91
C ILE A 166 1.10 -3.61 -13.28
N VAL A 167 0.83 -2.84 -14.34
CA VAL A 167 1.18 -3.20 -15.72
C VAL A 167 2.58 -2.72 -16.08
N PHE A 168 3.07 -1.64 -15.46
CA PHE A 168 4.42 -1.13 -15.65
C PHE A 168 4.86 -0.31 -14.43
N THR A 169 6.13 -0.39 -14.05
CA THR A 169 6.75 0.48 -13.05
C THR A 169 8.23 0.69 -13.35
N ASN A 170 8.75 1.87 -13.02
CA ASN A 170 10.19 2.16 -13.03
C ASN A 170 10.86 1.96 -11.65
N SER A 171 10.12 1.46 -10.66
CA SER A 171 10.63 1.25 -9.30
C SER A 171 11.74 0.21 -9.28
N LYS A 172 12.90 0.60 -8.75
CA LYS A 172 14.03 -0.33 -8.52
C LYS A 172 13.72 -1.38 -7.45
N GLY A 173 12.72 -1.16 -6.61
CA GLY A 173 12.26 -2.12 -5.61
C GLY A 173 11.27 -3.16 -6.15
N LEU A 174 10.79 -2.98 -7.38
CA LEU A 174 9.78 -3.85 -8.01
C LEU A 174 10.28 -4.38 -9.36
N VAL A 175 11.57 -4.68 -9.47
CA VAL A 175 12.15 -5.26 -10.68
C VAL A 175 11.42 -6.56 -11.03
N GLY A 176 10.96 -6.68 -12.27
CA GLY A 176 10.21 -7.84 -12.76
C GLY A 176 8.68 -7.75 -12.60
N VAL A 177 8.18 -6.78 -11.83
CA VAL A 177 6.74 -6.49 -11.73
C VAL A 177 6.26 -5.73 -12.97
N GLY A 178 5.13 -6.15 -13.53
CA GLY A 178 4.61 -5.59 -14.78
C GLY A 178 5.41 -5.98 -16.02
N LEU A 179 5.27 -5.21 -17.08
CA LEU A 179 5.97 -5.35 -18.35
C LEU A 179 7.34 -4.63 -18.32
N PRO A 180 8.33 -5.08 -19.11
CA PRO A 180 9.50 -4.24 -19.37
C PRO A 180 9.08 -2.98 -20.12
N ARG A 181 9.87 -1.90 -20.00
CA ARG A 181 9.58 -0.63 -20.71
C ARG A 181 9.47 -0.84 -22.22
N LYS A 182 10.49 -1.48 -22.81
CA LYS A 182 10.56 -1.84 -24.23
C LYS A 182 10.35 -3.35 -24.40
N GLY A 183 9.57 -3.72 -25.39
CA GLY A 183 9.40 -5.11 -25.80
C GLY A 183 10.62 -5.65 -26.54
N ASN A 184 10.57 -6.94 -26.89
CA ASN A 184 11.51 -7.59 -27.77
C ASN A 184 10.76 -8.56 -28.68
N ALA A 185 10.40 -8.09 -29.88
CA ALA A 185 9.66 -8.87 -30.88
C ALA A 185 10.35 -10.19 -31.26
N LYS A 186 11.70 -10.21 -31.33
CA LYS A 186 12.46 -11.43 -31.65
C LYS A 186 12.34 -12.51 -30.57
N LYS A 187 12.03 -12.11 -29.33
CA LYS A 187 11.83 -13.01 -28.18
C LYS A 187 10.35 -13.15 -27.79
N GLY A 188 9.41 -12.59 -28.57
CA GLY A 188 8.00 -12.57 -28.23
C GLY A 188 7.66 -11.80 -26.94
N ILE A 189 8.52 -10.87 -26.50
CA ILE A 189 8.31 -10.11 -25.27
C ILE A 189 7.54 -8.84 -25.58
N THR A 190 6.35 -8.68 -25.01
CA THR A 190 5.58 -7.44 -25.07
C THR A 190 6.09 -6.44 -24.04
N GLY A 191 6.30 -5.19 -24.47
CA GLY A 191 6.68 -4.08 -23.59
C GLY A 191 5.52 -3.15 -23.27
N TRP A 192 5.72 -2.33 -22.25
CA TRP A 192 4.79 -1.27 -21.87
C TRP A 192 4.54 -0.28 -23.01
N GLU A 193 5.60 0.12 -23.74
CA GLU A 193 5.50 1.05 -24.87
C GLU A 193 4.60 0.52 -26.00
N ASP A 194 4.50 -0.81 -26.14
CA ASP A 194 3.68 -1.47 -27.16
C ASP A 194 2.17 -1.41 -26.83
N ILE A 195 1.79 -1.33 -25.55
CA ILE A 195 0.37 -1.44 -25.14
C ILE A 195 -0.19 -0.19 -24.45
N ARG A 196 0.65 0.77 -24.05
CA ARG A 196 0.25 1.96 -23.26
C ARG A 196 -0.87 2.81 -23.86
N HIS A 197 -1.13 2.68 -25.15
CA HIS A 197 -2.13 3.44 -25.87
C HIS A 197 -3.51 2.76 -25.89
N MET A 198 -3.60 1.49 -25.47
CA MET A 198 -4.86 0.74 -25.41
C MET A 198 -5.88 1.42 -24.50
N LYS A 199 -7.12 1.52 -24.99
CA LYS A 199 -8.26 2.10 -24.27
C LYS A 199 -9.26 1.06 -23.77
N THR A 200 -9.29 -0.11 -24.41
CA THR A 200 -10.17 -1.24 -24.13
C THR A 200 -9.44 -2.55 -24.42
N GLY A 201 -10.02 -3.67 -24.00
CA GLY A 201 -9.48 -5.01 -24.24
C GLY A 201 -8.46 -5.48 -23.20
N THR A 202 -7.89 -6.65 -23.46
CA THR A 202 -6.96 -7.35 -22.57
C THR A 202 -5.62 -7.63 -23.26
N VAL A 203 -4.57 -7.78 -22.46
CA VAL A 203 -3.26 -8.26 -22.90
C VAL A 203 -2.86 -9.43 -22.01
N GLU A 204 -2.56 -10.58 -22.61
CA GLU A 204 -2.11 -11.77 -21.89
C GLU A 204 -0.61 -11.95 -22.03
N ILE A 205 0.05 -12.23 -20.91
CA ILE A 205 1.49 -12.40 -20.83
C ILE A 205 1.78 -13.64 -20.03
N THR A 206 2.45 -14.59 -20.66
CA THR A 206 3.02 -15.75 -19.99
C THR A 206 4.32 -15.37 -19.29
N LYS A 207 4.44 -15.74 -18.01
CA LYS A 207 5.68 -15.64 -17.23
C LYS A 207 5.98 -16.97 -16.54
N ILE A 208 7.27 -17.22 -16.34
CA ILE A 208 7.73 -18.28 -15.45
C ILE A 208 7.80 -17.69 -14.04
N ASP A 209 7.08 -18.31 -13.10
CA ASP A 209 7.06 -17.97 -11.69
C ASP A 209 7.81 -19.06 -10.92
N ASP A 210 9.00 -18.73 -10.42
CA ASP A 210 9.87 -19.63 -9.64
C ASP A 210 9.93 -19.18 -8.16
N THR A 211 8.85 -18.55 -7.68
CA THR A 211 8.76 -18.09 -6.28
C THR A 211 8.21 -19.13 -5.32
N LEU A 212 7.72 -20.26 -5.83
CA LEU A 212 7.15 -21.34 -5.04
C LEU A 212 8.17 -22.49 -4.84
N PRO A 213 8.12 -23.22 -3.70
CA PRO A 213 9.12 -24.25 -3.38
C PRO A 213 9.14 -25.46 -4.33
N ASP A 214 8.09 -25.64 -5.13
CA ASP A 214 7.91 -26.73 -6.08
C ASP A 214 8.49 -26.45 -7.48
N GLY A 215 9.17 -25.31 -7.63
CA GLY A 215 9.94 -24.96 -8.82
C GLY A 215 9.23 -24.02 -9.79
N PRO A 216 9.78 -23.83 -11.00
CA PRO A 216 9.26 -22.86 -11.95
C PRO A 216 7.92 -23.31 -12.57
N HIS A 217 6.89 -22.49 -12.43
CA HIS A 217 5.58 -22.72 -13.04
C HIS A 217 5.26 -21.68 -14.10
N GLU A 218 4.63 -22.11 -15.18
CA GLU A 218 4.11 -21.20 -16.19
C GLU A 218 2.81 -20.55 -15.71
N ARG A 219 2.76 -19.23 -15.73
CA ARG A 219 1.61 -18.44 -15.31
C ARG A 219 1.26 -17.38 -16.34
N THR A 220 0.02 -17.40 -16.80
CA THR A 220 -0.55 -16.34 -17.63
C THR A 220 -1.10 -15.21 -16.76
N ILE A 221 -0.70 -13.98 -17.07
CA ILE A 221 -1.21 -12.76 -16.47
C ILE A 221 -2.00 -11.99 -17.53
N THR A 222 -3.27 -11.71 -17.24
CA THR A 222 -4.13 -10.88 -18.09
C THR A 222 -4.21 -9.46 -17.51
N TYR A 223 -3.83 -8.46 -18.30
CA TYR A 223 -3.98 -7.04 -17.97
C TYR A 223 -5.19 -6.45 -18.68
N GLN A 224 -5.99 -5.68 -17.96
CA GLN A 224 -7.20 -5.02 -18.49
C GLN A 224 -7.00 -3.52 -18.74
N ALA A 225 -7.15 -3.08 -20.00
CA ALA A 225 -7.13 -1.66 -20.37
C ALA A 225 -8.47 -0.96 -20.02
N PRO A 226 -8.49 0.38 -19.85
CA PRO A 226 -7.38 1.32 -19.99
C PRO A 226 -6.38 1.24 -18.82
N PHE A 227 -5.15 1.71 -19.07
CA PHE A 227 -4.12 1.77 -18.04
C PHE A 227 -4.06 3.16 -17.41
N ALA A 228 -4.02 3.22 -16.08
CA ALA A 228 -4.10 4.46 -15.33
C ALA A 228 -2.88 4.67 -14.42
N LYS A 229 -2.37 5.90 -14.44
CA LYS A 229 -1.41 6.41 -13.45
C LYS A 229 -2.16 6.95 -12.23
N CYS A 230 -1.44 7.09 -11.12
CA CYS A 230 -1.96 7.68 -9.90
C CYS A 230 -1.20 8.97 -9.58
N ASP A 231 -1.84 9.88 -8.84
CA ASP A 231 -1.21 11.09 -8.34
C ASP A 231 -1.43 11.17 -6.84
N ARG A 232 -0.39 10.83 -6.06
CA ARG A 232 -0.47 10.79 -4.59
C ARG A 232 -0.91 12.08 -3.95
N VAL A 233 -0.58 13.25 -4.50
CA VAL A 233 -1.04 14.53 -3.95
C VAL A 233 -2.56 14.66 -4.09
N THR A 234 -3.10 14.34 -5.26
CA THR A 234 -4.54 14.29 -5.50
C THR A 234 -5.21 13.26 -4.59
N ASP A 235 -4.62 12.07 -4.47
CA ASP A 235 -5.17 11.02 -3.60
C ASP A 235 -5.08 11.38 -2.12
N TYR A 236 -4.05 12.11 -1.66
CA TYR A 236 -4.01 12.69 -0.32
C TYR A 236 -5.14 13.68 -0.09
N ARG A 237 -5.41 14.58 -1.05
CA ARG A 237 -6.53 15.52 -0.92
C ARG A 237 -7.88 14.80 -0.80
N ILE A 238 -8.09 13.76 -1.60
CA ILE A 238 -9.31 12.94 -1.56
C ILE A 238 -9.43 12.23 -0.21
N ALA A 239 -8.38 11.52 0.21
CA ALA A 239 -8.35 10.80 1.48
C ALA A 239 -8.51 11.75 2.68
N TRP A 240 -7.86 12.91 2.66
CA TRP A 240 -7.96 13.92 3.71
C TRP A 240 -9.39 14.40 3.90
N ASN A 241 -10.04 14.80 2.81
CA ASN A 241 -11.43 15.24 2.85
C ASN A 241 -12.35 14.12 3.36
N ALA A 242 -12.15 12.89 2.87
CA ALA A 242 -12.96 11.75 3.26
C ALA A 242 -12.82 11.40 4.74
N PHE A 243 -11.62 11.47 5.33
CA PHE A 243 -11.42 11.11 6.73
C PHE A 243 -11.70 12.26 7.70
N SER A 244 -11.38 13.50 7.35
CA SER A 244 -11.69 14.66 8.20
C SER A 244 -13.20 14.79 8.39
N ALA A 245 -13.99 14.63 7.32
CA ALA A 245 -15.44 14.66 7.38
C ALA A 245 -16.05 13.54 8.25
N ARG A 246 -15.34 12.43 8.47
CA ARG A 246 -15.76 11.32 9.36
C ARG A 246 -15.37 11.55 10.82
N MET A 247 -14.47 12.51 11.10
CA MET A 247 -14.05 12.87 12.45
C MET A 247 -14.89 14.03 13.00
N ASP A 248 -15.41 14.89 12.13
CA ASP A 248 -16.24 16.04 12.50
C ASP A 248 -17.73 15.71 12.68
N GLY A 249 -18.16 14.49 12.33
CA GLY A 249 -19.55 14.02 12.41
C GLY A 249 -19.68 12.78 13.28
#